data_AF-A0ABD2MS56-F1
#
_entry.id   AF-A0ABD2MS56-F1
#
_cell.length_a   1.000
_cell.length_b   1.000
_cell.length_c   1.000
_cell.angle_alpha   90.00
_cell.angle_beta   90.00
_cell.angle_gamma   90.00
#
_symmetry.space_group_name_H-M   'P 1'
#
loop_
_entity.id
_entity.type
_entity.pdbx_description
1 polymer ?
#
loop_
_entity_poly.entity_id
_entity_poly.type
_entity_poly.pdbx_seq_one_letter_code
_entity_poly.pdbx_strand_id
1 'polypeptide(L)'
;KIKKTYLLSIIIDFHPKISAQKADKKKEYTNKTQNDLKDVTSNYSPSFVLDYDQITDLLQNIEGSISIIQNYTQNYAALLDMLTKIYPFAKERYGKTRITKLREILLKLLDV
;
A
#
# COMPACT_ATOMS: atom_id res chain seq x y z
N LYS A 1 29.43 54.67 29.55
CA LYS A 1 28.16 54.11 29.04
C LYS A 1 28.24 54.07 27.52
N ILE A 2 28.23 52.88 26.93
CA ILE A 2 27.91 52.44 25.55
C ILE A 2 28.76 51.18 25.32
N LYS A 3 28.10 50.01 25.31
CA LYS A 3 28.71 48.71 25.02
C LYS A 3 28.93 48.62 23.51
N LYS A 4 30.19 48.54 23.07
CA LYS A 4 30.53 48.15 21.68
C LYS A 4 30.62 46.63 21.64
N THR A 5 29.57 46.00 21.13
CA THR A 5 29.54 44.55 20.91
C THR A 5 30.09 44.27 19.52
N TYR A 6 31.12 43.42 19.48
CA TYR A 6 31.74 42.91 18.26
C TYR A 6 30.75 41.98 17.55
N LEU A 7 30.27 42.37 16.36
CA LEU A 7 29.62 41.44 15.44
C LEU A 7 30.72 40.73 14.65
N LEU A 8 31.20 39.62 15.21
CA LEU A 8 31.91 38.59 14.45
C LEU A 8 30.91 37.94 13.50
N SER A 9 31.10 38.24 12.23
CA SER A 9 30.50 37.54 11.08
C SER A 9 30.80 36.05 11.15
N ILE A 10 29.81 35.25 11.54
CA ILE A 10 29.81 33.82 11.30
C ILE A 10 29.03 33.60 10.00
N ILE A 11 29.78 33.44 8.91
CA ILE A 11 29.31 32.78 7.71
C ILE A 11 29.06 31.33 8.12
N ILE A 12 27.80 30.97 8.37
CA ILE A 12 27.41 29.56 8.40
C ILE A 12 27.09 29.23 6.96
N ASP A 13 28.00 28.50 6.31
CA ASP A 13 27.76 27.79 5.05
C ASP A 13 26.56 26.86 5.25
N PHE A 14 25.36 27.38 4.99
CA PHE A 14 24.17 26.58 4.89
C PHE A 14 24.25 25.86 3.55
N HIS A 15 25.01 24.78 3.51
CA HIS A 15 24.76 23.72 2.55
C HIS A 15 23.34 23.23 2.81
N PRO A 16 22.36 23.42 1.90
CA PRO A 16 21.21 22.56 1.93
C PRO A 16 21.75 21.17 1.65
N LYS A 17 21.92 20.35 2.69
CA LYS A 17 21.86 18.90 2.50
C LYS A 17 20.53 18.69 1.84
N ILE A 18 20.60 18.46 0.54
CA ILE A 18 19.59 17.80 -0.26
C ILE A 18 19.29 16.52 0.50
N SER A 19 18.37 16.57 1.46
CA SER A 19 17.57 15.42 1.83
C SER A 19 16.82 15.15 0.54
N ALA A 20 17.43 14.27 -0.25
CA ALA A 20 16.83 13.68 -1.42
C ALA A 20 15.36 13.55 -1.11
N GLN A 21 14.54 14.27 -1.87
CA GLN A 21 13.16 13.94 -2.06
C GLN A 21 13.17 12.42 -2.13
N LYS A 22 12.66 11.76 -1.09
CA LYS A 22 12.24 10.38 -1.21
C LYS A 22 11.07 10.51 -2.16
N ALA A 23 11.38 10.60 -3.45
CA ALA A 23 10.48 10.31 -4.52
C ALA A 23 9.83 9.03 -4.07
N ASP A 24 8.54 9.15 -3.78
CA ASP A 24 7.67 8.09 -3.36
C ASP A 24 7.92 6.97 -4.36
N LYS A 25 8.74 5.98 -3.98
CA LYS A 25 8.84 4.75 -4.73
C LYS A 25 7.51 4.06 -4.44
N LYS A 26 6.46 4.50 -5.14
CA LYS A 26 5.32 3.67 -5.48
C LYS A 26 5.98 2.46 -6.12
N LYS A 27 6.24 1.43 -5.31
CA LYS A 27 6.78 0.17 -5.78
C LYS A 27 5.68 -0.38 -6.65
N GLU A 28 5.79 -0.07 -7.94
CA GLU A 28 5.04 -0.70 -9.00
C GLU A 28 5.15 -2.20 -8.74
N TYR A 29 4.01 -2.84 -8.50
CA TYR A 29 3.94 -4.30 -8.42
C TYR A 29 4.63 -4.82 -9.67
N THR A 30 5.75 -5.54 -9.53
CA THR A 30 6.55 -5.85 -10.72
C THR A 30 5.79 -6.82 -11.63
N ASN A 31 5.97 -6.68 -12.95
CA ASN A 31 5.28 -7.44 -14.00
C ASN A 31 5.25 -8.97 -13.78
N LYS A 32 6.20 -9.54 -13.04
CA LYS A 32 6.24 -10.99 -12.76
C LYS A 32 5.23 -11.41 -11.70
N THR A 33 5.06 -10.63 -10.63
CA THR A 33 4.08 -10.87 -9.57
C THR A 33 2.64 -10.64 -10.06
N GLN A 34 2.49 -9.73 -11.03
CA GLN A 34 1.22 -9.44 -11.70
C GLN A 34 0.67 -10.66 -12.45
N ASN A 35 1.52 -11.38 -13.19
CA ASN A 35 1.10 -12.53 -14.00
C ASN A 35 0.60 -13.71 -13.15
N ASP A 36 1.30 -14.08 -12.07
CA ASP A 36 0.87 -15.20 -11.22
C ASP A 36 -0.48 -14.91 -10.53
N LEU A 37 -0.68 -13.66 -10.10
CA LEU A 37 -1.92 -13.26 -9.43
C LEU A 37 -3.09 -13.16 -10.42
N LYS A 38 -2.81 -12.71 -11.66
CA LYS A 38 -3.77 -12.65 -12.76
C LYS A 38 -4.24 -14.05 -13.17
N ASP A 39 -3.33 -15.01 -13.26
CA ASP A 39 -3.65 -16.39 -13.59
C ASP A 39 -4.53 -17.04 -12.51
N VAL A 40 -4.21 -16.81 -11.23
CA VAL A 40 -5.00 -17.35 -10.12
C VAL A 40 -6.39 -16.73 -10.10
N THR A 41 -6.50 -15.41 -10.22
CA THR A 41 -7.80 -14.72 -10.15
C THR A 41 -8.70 -15.00 -11.35
N SER A 42 -8.13 -15.16 -12.54
CA SER A 42 -8.90 -15.43 -13.76
C SER A 42 -9.37 -16.89 -13.88
N ASN A 43 -8.66 -17.83 -13.26
CA ASN A 43 -8.95 -19.27 -13.35
C ASN A 43 -9.59 -19.86 -12.08
N TYR A 44 -9.81 -19.07 -11.03
CA TYR A 44 -10.39 -19.57 -9.79
C TYR A 44 -11.87 -19.93 -9.95
N SER A 45 -12.25 -21.12 -9.47
CA SER A 45 -13.64 -21.59 -9.43
C SER A 45 -14.02 -21.99 -8.01
N PRO A 46 -15.11 -21.45 -7.43
CA PRO A 46 -16.00 -20.43 -8.00
C PRO A 46 -15.31 -19.07 -8.15
N SER A 47 -15.77 -18.23 -9.07
CA SER A 47 -15.17 -16.91 -9.34
C SER A 47 -15.08 -16.06 -8.07
N PHE A 48 -13.98 -15.33 -7.96
CA PHE A 48 -13.79 -14.40 -6.85
C PHE A 48 -14.76 -13.22 -6.92
N VAL A 49 -14.93 -12.56 -5.77
CA VAL A 49 -15.77 -11.37 -5.66
C VAL A 49 -15.20 -10.15 -6.41
N LEU A 50 -13.88 -10.10 -6.59
CA LEU A 50 -13.19 -9.10 -7.41
C LEU A 50 -12.37 -9.78 -8.49
N ASP A 51 -12.28 -9.14 -9.65
CA ASP A 51 -11.34 -9.53 -10.70
C ASP A 51 -9.91 -9.06 -10.39
N TYR A 52 -8.96 -9.42 -11.26
CA TYR A 52 -7.55 -9.08 -11.12
C TYR A 52 -7.28 -7.56 -11.05
N ASP A 53 -7.95 -6.78 -11.89
CA ASP A 53 -7.72 -5.34 -11.99
C ASP A 53 -8.29 -4.64 -10.76
N GLN A 54 -9.49 -5.04 -10.35
CA GLN A 54 -10.16 -4.56 -9.14
C GLN A 54 -9.37 -4.85 -7.88
N ILE A 55 -8.86 -6.09 -7.69
CA ILE A 55 -8.07 -6.41 -6.50
C ILE A 55 -6.72 -5.67 -6.51
N THR A 56 -6.12 -5.51 -7.69
CA THR A 56 -4.85 -4.79 -7.80
C THR A 56 -5.03 -3.31 -7.47
N ASP A 57 -6.07 -2.67 -7.99
CA ASP A 57 -6.36 -1.27 -7.67
C ASP A 57 -6.72 -1.08 -6.19
N LEU A 58 -7.55 -1.97 -5.64
CA LEU A 58 -7.86 -1.97 -4.21
C LEU A 58 -6.59 -2.12 -3.36
N LEU A 59 -5.71 -3.07 -3.70
CA LEU A 59 -4.47 -3.26 -2.98
C LEU A 59 -3.55 -2.05 -3.11
N GLN A 60 -3.52 -1.33 -4.24
CA GLN A 60 -2.72 -0.12 -4.41
C GLN A 60 -3.26 1.08 -3.64
N ASN A 61 -4.58 1.23 -3.56
CA ASN A 61 -5.25 2.38 -2.95
C ASN A 61 -5.70 2.13 -1.51
N ILE A 62 -5.30 1.01 -0.89
CA ILE A 62 -5.65 0.73 0.49
C ILE A 62 -4.88 1.64 1.48
N GLU A 63 -5.41 2.83 1.68
CA GLU A 63 -4.91 3.82 2.65
C GLU A 63 -5.62 3.70 4.01
N GLY A 64 -6.16 2.51 4.32
CA GLY A 64 -6.88 2.28 5.58
C GLY A 64 -8.31 2.81 5.61
N SER A 65 -8.82 3.31 4.48
CA SER A 65 -10.21 3.77 4.39
C SER A 65 -11.15 2.63 4.03
N ILE A 66 -12.12 2.38 4.92
CA ILE A 66 -13.21 1.43 4.73
C ILE A 66 -14.08 1.82 3.51
N SER A 67 -14.23 3.13 3.26
CA SER A 67 -15.03 3.63 2.13
C SER A 67 -14.47 3.19 0.78
N ILE A 68 -13.15 3.02 0.67
CA ILE A 68 -12.52 2.52 -0.55
C ILE A 68 -12.93 1.07 -0.77
N ILE A 69 -12.89 0.22 0.26
CA ILE A 69 -13.27 -1.20 0.17
C ILE A 69 -14.73 -1.34 -0.25
N GLN A 70 -15.62 -0.52 0.32
CA GLN A 70 -17.05 -0.50 0.01
C GLN A 70 -17.38 -0.20 -1.45
N ASN A 71 -16.53 0.56 -2.15
CA ASN A 71 -16.69 0.85 -3.57
C ASN A 71 -16.47 -0.39 -4.46
N TYR A 72 -15.74 -1.39 -3.96
CA TYR A 72 -15.48 -2.64 -4.68
C TYR A 72 -16.49 -3.72 -4.33
N THR A 73 -16.78 -3.89 -3.06
CA THR A 73 -17.69 -4.94 -2.61
C THR A 73 -18.25 -4.68 -1.22
N GLN A 74 -19.50 -5.10 -1.02
CA GLN A 74 -20.15 -5.16 0.30
C GLN A 74 -19.99 -6.55 0.95
N ASN A 75 -19.51 -7.55 0.19
CA ASN A 75 -19.29 -8.90 0.68
C ASN A 75 -17.87 -9.05 1.25
N TYR A 76 -17.67 -8.53 2.46
CA TYR A 76 -16.37 -8.55 3.14
C TYR A 76 -15.87 -9.97 3.44
N ALA A 77 -16.78 -10.92 3.69
CA ALA A 77 -16.43 -12.31 3.93
C ALA A 77 -15.83 -12.97 2.69
N ALA A 78 -16.45 -12.78 1.51
CA ALA A 78 -15.91 -13.28 0.24
C ALA A 78 -14.58 -12.60 -0.13
N LEU A 79 -14.44 -11.30 0.18
CA LEU A 79 -13.18 -10.59 -0.04
C LEU A 79 -12.07 -11.12 0.88
N LEU A 80 -12.37 -11.40 2.14
CA LEU A 80 -11.43 -12.00 3.09
C LEU A 80 -10.98 -13.40 2.65
N ASP A 81 -11.91 -14.22 2.16
CA ASP A 81 -11.62 -15.54 1.61
C ASP A 81 -10.73 -15.45 0.36
N MET A 82 -11.06 -14.55 -0.57
CA MET A 82 -10.23 -14.26 -1.75
C MET A 82 -8.81 -13.87 -1.35
N LEU A 83 -8.64 -12.93 -0.41
CA LEU A 83 -7.33 -12.47 0.06
C LEU A 83 -6.51 -13.61 0.66
N THR A 84 -7.16 -14.49 1.41
CA THR A 84 -6.52 -15.68 1.99
C THR A 84 -6.02 -16.62 0.89
N LYS A 85 -6.79 -16.79 -0.18
CA LYS A 85 -6.46 -17.66 -1.32
C LYS A 85 -5.37 -17.08 -2.22
N ILE A 86 -5.32 -15.76 -2.42
CA ILE A 86 -4.28 -15.13 -3.27
C ILE A 86 -2.96 -14.85 -2.52
N TYR A 87 -2.98 -14.80 -1.18
CA TYR A 87 -1.80 -14.52 -0.35
C TYR A 87 -0.56 -15.40 -0.66
N PRO A 88 -0.68 -16.72 -0.89
CA PRO A 88 0.46 -17.58 -1.23
C PRO A 88 1.12 -17.20 -2.56
N PHE A 89 0.36 -16.62 -3.48
CA PHE A 89 0.79 -16.27 -4.83
C PHE A 89 1.42 -14.87 -4.91
N ALA A 90 1.23 -14.03 -3.88
CA ALA A 90 1.93 -12.76 -3.77
C ALA A 90 3.43 -12.99 -3.49
N LYS A 91 4.26 -12.99 -4.53
CA LYS A 91 5.71 -13.24 -4.40
C LYS A 91 6.43 -12.09 -3.68
N GLU A 92 5.97 -10.86 -3.88
CA GLU A 92 6.61 -9.69 -3.29
C GLU A 92 6.17 -9.41 -1.86
N ARG A 93 7.15 -9.09 -0.99
CA ARG A 93 6.90 -8.63 0.38
C ARG A 93 5.88 -7.48 0.41
N TYR A 94 6.00 -6.55 -0.53
CA TYR A 94 5.10 -5.40 -0.63
C TYR A 94 3.64 -5.83 -0.85
N GLY A 95 3.42 -6.79 -1.75
CA GLY A 95 2.07 -7.27 -2.00
C GLY A 95 1.48 -8.08 -0.85
N LYS A 96 2.30 -8.95 -0.23
CA LYS A 96 1.91 -9.63 1.01
C LYS A 96 1.51 -8.64 2.11
N THR A 97 2.28 -7.58 2.32
CA THR A 97 1.96 -6.55 3.32
C THR A 97 0.62 -5.88 3.04
N ARG A 98 0.30 -5.55 1.79
CA ARG A 98 -0.99 -4.92 1.44
C ARG A 98 -2.16 -5.88 1.62
N ILE A 99 -2.01 -7.15 1.24
CA ILE A 99 -3.01 -8.19 1.49
C ILE A 99 -3.24 -8.38 3.00
N THR A 100 -2.17 -8.45 3.79
CA THR A 100 -2.27 -8.55 5.26
C THR A 100 -3.01 -7.34 5.85
N LYS A 101 -2.66 -6.11 5.45
CA LYS A 101 -3.35 -4.90 5.93
C LYS A 101 -4.83 -4.90 5.58
N LEU A 102 -5.18 -5.29 4.35
CA LEU A 102 -6.58 -5.37 3.94
C LEU A 102 -7.34 -6.42 4.76
N ARG A 103 -6.71 -7.58 4.99
CA ARG A 103 -7.25 -8.63 5.85
C ARG A 103 -7.50 -8.14 7.28
N GLU A 104 -6.56 -7.42 7.88
CA GLU A 104 -6.73 -6.82 9.22
C GLU A 104 -7.90 -5.83 9.28
N ILE A 105 -8.09 -5.01 8.24
CA ILE A 105 -9.22 -4.08 8.15
C ILE A 105 -10.54 -4.87 8.04
N LEU A 106 -10.59 -5.91 7.21
CA LEU A 106 -11.79 -6.72 7.03
C LEU A 106 -12.17 -7.50 8.28
N LEU A 107 -11.20 -8.03 9.03
CA LEU A 107 -11.44 -8.70 10.30
C LEU A 107 -12.10 -7.74 11.31
N LYS A 108 -11.59 -6.51 11.41
CA LYS A 108 -12.20 -5.47 12.26
C LYS A 108 -13.62 -5.10 11.84
N LEU A 109 -13.92 -5.16 10.54
CA LEU A 109 -15.26 -4.87 10.01
C LEU A 109 -16.26 -6.00 10.25
N LEU A 110 -15.78 -7.24 10.30
CA LEU A 110 -16.61 -8.42 10.51
C LEU A 110 -16.87 -8.72 11.99
N ASP A 111 -16.24 -7.98 12.91
CA ASP A 111 -16.30 -8.19 14.36
C ASP A 111 -15.89 -9.61 14.78
N VAL A 112 -14.84 -10.15 14.11
CA VAL A 112 -14.26 -11.49 14.32
C VAL A 112 -12.87 -11.41 14.94
#